data_AF-A0A1Y5IJC0-F1
#
_entry.id   AF-A0A1Y5IJC0-F1
#
_cell.length_a   1.000
_cell.length_b   1.000
_cell.length_c   1.000
_cell.angle_alpha   90.00
_cell.angle_beta   90.00
_cell.angle_gamma   90.00
#
_symmetry.space_group_name_H-M   'P 1'
#
loop_
_entity.id
_entity.type
_entity.pdbx_description
1 polymer ?
#
loop_
_entity_poly.entity_id
_entity_poly.type
_entity_poly.pdbx_seq_one_letter_code
_entity_poly.pdbx_strand_id
1 'polypeptide(L)'
;MLRPSVYAITREIKRRGGGASERLRSIAADARWTRDATTERFGSLPVFANARCGTWYVDAPECYFKSTDGHDKNWAFSGVRLNARVAREAAARGGCVVVDATASAVKRFPDAMSKTVPIWCETLNRAVARAGGVRWREGDDRGVTLPEWISTNEREAVNARREQFDDSLRRSGWDAGNELRDILKKPFQCVWVSQGGDGSELTLETLRAADFTPIVLLSASAPLLGRGERSVGDDGRAFTYVPGAGDDEESWARGLTPEIYRKHRDALLRANQGDVDVLISKLVARSRDSKGTGEYSETVIELDPECGLGACRVASRRVYDRPDVNDLADAFLHVGELAVESSRLATPFLHVSAKKDKISRSDLRNAIEPSIQFVRRSLPTPKARLCVTCDDGVDHSVAMVIALSIALCPQSLGADLTKDDIRRRLAVISRTHPDARPSRGSLKQVYNHFVG
;
A
#
# COMPACT_ATOMS: atom_id res chain seq x y z
N MET A 1 34.46 24.65 -3.62
CA MET A 1 33.26 24.27 -2.85
C MET A 1 32.06 25.05 -3.37
N LEU A 2 31.13 24.40 -4.06
CA LEU A 2 29.89 25.04 -4.52
C LEU A 2 28.95 25.23 -3.33
N ARG A 3 28.50 26.47 -3.08
CA ARG A 3 27.52 26.77 -2.03
C ARG A 3 26.21 26.03 -2.34
N PRO A 4 25.63 25.28 -1.39
CA PRO A 4 24.37 24.59 -1.64
C PRO A 4 23.27 25.61 -1.96
N SER A 5 22.44 25.30 -2.97
CA SER A 5 21.36 26.20 -3.39
C SER A 5 20.35 26.40 -2.26
N VAL A 6 19.63 27.53 -2.27
CA VAL A 6 18.52 27.78 -1.34
C VAL A 6 17.51 26.63 -1.35
N TYR A 7 17.29 25.98 -2.50
CA TYR A 7 16.47 24.78 -2.62
C TYR A 7 17.06 23.56 -1.88
N ALA A 8 18.37 23.31 -1.98
CA ALA A 8 19.04 22.24 -1.25
C ALA A 8 19.02 22.49 0.27
N ILE A 9 19.24 23.73 0.70
CA ILE A 9 19.16 24.14 2.11
C ILE A 9 17.72 24.02 2.62
N THR A 10 16.72 24.45 1.85
CA THR A 10 15.30 24.32 2.23
C THR A 10 14.88 22.84 2.29
N ARG A 11 15.42 21.99 1.42
CA ARG A 11 15.18 20.54 1.44
C ARG A 11 15.87 19.87 2.63
N GLU A 12 17.07 20.32 3.00
CA GLU A 12 17.81 19.90 4.20
C GLU A 12 17.10 20.38 5.48
N ILE A 13 16.52 21.58 5.49
CA ILE A 13 15.68 22.11 6.58
C ILE A 13 14.36 21.35 6.66
N LYS A 14 13.71 20.99 5.53
CA LYS A 14 12.56 20.08 5.51
C LYS A 14 12.92 18.66 5.98
N ARG A 15 14.15 18.20 5.70
CA ARG A 15 14.70 16.94 6.22
C ARG A 15 14.93 17.01 7.74
N ARG A 16 15.17 18.19 8.30
CA ARG A 16 15.34 18.46 9.74
C ARG A 16 14.02 18.81 10.45
N GLY A 17 13.03 19.36 9.75
CA GLY A 17 11.71 19.71 10.28
C GLY A 17 10.68 18.63 9.99
N GLY A 18 10.70 17.55 10.77
CA GLY A 18 9.77 16.42 10.63
C GLY A 18 10.47 15.06 10.66
N GLY A 19 11.47 14.90 11.54
CA GLY A 19 12.12 13.62 11.75
C GLY A 19 11.16 12.59 12.34
N ALA A 20 11.65 11.37 12.54
CA ALA A 20 10.83 10.30 13.11
C ALA A 20 10.23 10.70 14.46
N SER A 21 10.96 11.47 15.28
CA SER A 21 10.50 11.96 16.58
C SER A 21 9.22 12.81 16.48
N GLU A 22 9.19 13.78 15.55
CA GLU A 22 8.05 14.67 15.34
C GLU A 22 6.85 13.92 14.76
N ARG A 23 7.10 13.02 13.81
CA ARG A 23 6.06 12.22 13.17
C ARG A 23 5.40 11.25 14.14
N LEU A 24 6.19 10.55 14.96
CA LEU A 24 5.64 9.64 15.98
C LEU A 24 4.80 10.37 17.03
N ARG A 25 5.18 11.61 17.40
CA ARG A 25 4.36 12.46 18.28
C ARG A 25 3.09 12.96 17.60
N SER A 26 3.17 13.32 16.32
CA SER A 26 2.00 13.73 15.53
C SER A 26 1.01 12.57 15.37
N ILE A 27 1.50 11.38 15.06
CA ILE A 27 0.71 10.14 15.03
C ILE A 27 0.06 9.88 16.39
N ALA A 28 0.82 10.00 17.48
CA ALA A 28 0.30 9.80 18.84
C ALA A 28 -0.84 10.78 19.18
N ALA A 29 -0.76 12.03 18.71
CA ALA A 29 -1.78 13.04 18.92
C ALA A 29 -3.05 12.72 18.13
N ASP A 30 -2.91 12.52 16.81
CA ASP A 30 -4.03 12.23 15.91
C ASP A 30 -4.73 10.90 16.24
N ALA A 31 -3.97 9.89 16.66
CA ALA A 31 -4.50 8.58 17.03
C ALA A 31 -5.38 8.63 18.28
N ARG A 32 -5.12 9.56 19.22
CA ARG A 32 -6.00 9.77 20.39
C ARG A 32 -7.36 10.27 19.93
N TRP A 33 -7.38 11.37 19.16
CA TRP A 33 -8.62 11.92 18.63
C TRP A 33 -9.39 10.91 17.77
N THR A 34 -8.67 10.13 16.95
CA THR A 34 -9.26 9.08 16.11
C THR A 34 -9.92 8.01 16.97
N ARG A 35 -9.27 7.56 18.05
CA ARG A 35 -9.85 6.59 18.97
C ARG A 35 -11.09 7.15 19.66
N ASP A 36 -11.06 8.39 20.13
CA ASP A 36 -12.19 8.99 20.83
C ASP A 36 -13.39 9.11 19.85
N ALA A 37 -13.14 9.52 18.60
CA ALA A 37 -14.16 9.53 17.54
C ALA A 37 -14.69 8.13 17.19
N THR A 38 -13.83 7.11 17.06
CA THR A 38 -14.29 5.77 16.69
C THR A 38 -15.00 5.03 17.82
N THR A 39 -14.63 5.26 19.07
CA THR A 39 -15.16 4.55 20.24
C THR A 39 -16.33 5.26 20.90
N GLU A 40 -16.22 6.56 21.15
CA GLU A 40 -17.25 7.31 21.89
C GLU A 40 -18.35 7.80 20.96
N ARG A 41 -17.99 8.27 19.77
CA ARG A 41 -18.93 8.91 18.83
C ARG A 41 -19.57 7.94 17.85
N PHE A 42 -18.82 6.94 17.37
CA PHE A 42 -19.30 5.97 16.37
C PHE A 42 -19.22 4.51 16.85
N GLY A 43 -19.05 4.26 18.14
CA GLY A 43 -18.59 3.00 18.75
C GLY A 43 -19.26 1.68 18.35
N SER A 44 -20.47 1.70 17.78
CA SER A 44 -21.12 0.48 17.29
C SER A 44 -20.79 0.13 15.83
N LEU A 45 -20.19 1.04 15.08
CA LEU A 45 -19.89 0.84 13.67
C LEU A 45 -18.54 0.13 13.51
N PRO A 46 -18.43 -0.82 12.56
CA PRO A 46 -17.15 -1.43 12.21
C PRO A 46 -16.19 -0.36 11.70
N VAL A 47 -14.93 -0.44 12.15
CA VAL A 47 -13.87 0.51 11.79
C VAL A 47 -12.88 -0.19 10.87
N PHE A 48 -12.43 0.54 9.84
CA PHE A 48 -11.41 0.08 8.91
C PHE A 48 -10.27 1.10 8.81
N ALA A 49 -9.05 0.60 8.82
CA ALA A 49 -7.86 1.40 8.58
C ALA A 49 -7.51 1.37 7.09
N ASN A 50 -7.50 2.52 6.40
CA ASN A 50 -6.99 2.55 5.03
C ASN A 50 -5.47 2.29 5.04
N ALA A 51 -5.04 1.19 4.43
CA ALA A 51 -3.68 0.65 4.49
C ALA A 51 -2.58 1.61 4.04
N ARG A 52 -2.93 2.72 3.39
CA ARG A 52 -1.95 3.73 2.99
C ARG A 52 -1.41 4.55 4.15
N CYS A 53 -2.27 4.93 5.10
CA CYS A 53 -1.91 5.86 6.17
C CYS A 53 -2.74 5.64 7.45
N GLY A 54 -4.03 5.29 7.30
CA GLY A 54 -4.95 5.00 8.41
C GLY A 54 -4.45 3.99 9.45
N THR A 55 -3.62 3.01 9.05
CA THR A 55 -3.08 1.97 9.94
C THR A 55 -2.17 2.51 11.05
N TRP A 56 -1.66 3.74 10.91
CA TRP A 56 -0.91 4.43 11.96
C TRP A 56 -1.79 5.03 13.06
N TYR A 57 -3.07 5.28 12.78
CA TYR A 57 -3.96 6.04 13.66
C TYR A 57 -5.00 5.19 14.38
N VAL A 58 -5.29 3.98 13.88
CA VAL A 58 -6.23 3.06 14.48
C VAL A 58 -5.77 1.62 14.32
N ASP A 59 -6.04 0.79 15.33
CA ASP A 59 -5.82 -0.66 15.28
C ASP A 59 -7.12 -1.34 14.85
N ALA A 60 -7.30 -1.50 13.55
CA ALA A 60 -8.53 -2.00 12.95
C ALA A 60 -8.22 -2.81 11.67
N PRO A 61 -9.14 -3.67 11.21
CA PRO A 61 -9.00 -4.35 9.93
C PRO A 61 -8.67 -3.40 8.78
N GLU A 62 -7.79 -3.84 7.87
CA GLU A 62 -7.35 -2.99 6.78
C GLU A 62 -8.37 -2.95 5.62
N CYS A 63 -8.50 -1.77 5.01
CA CYS A 63 -9.07 -1.58 3.69
C CYS A 63 -8.05 -0.90 2.78
N TYR A 64 -8.27 -0.88 1.47
CA TYR A 64 -7.35 -0.23 0.55
C TYR A 64 -8.05 0.61 -0.52
N PHE A 65 -8.24 1.90 -0.20
CA PHE A 65 -8.70 2.93 -1.12
C PHE A 65 -7.52 3.80 -1.54
N LYS A 66 -7.17 3.76 -2.84
CA LYS A 66 -5.99 4.44 -3.35
C LYS A 66 -6.35 5.82 -3.90
N SER A 67 -5.73 6.86 -3.37
CA SER A 67 -5.97 8.27 -3.77
C SER A 67 -5.86 8.51 -5.28
N THR A 68 -4.93 7.82 -5.97
CA THR A 68 -4.76 7.97 -7.43
C THR A 68 -6.03 7.65 -8.21
N ASP A 69 -6.85 6.73 -7.70
CA ASP A 69 -8.09 6.33 -8.35
C ASP A 69 -9.13 7.47 -8.34
N GLY A 70 -8.96 8.48 -7.48
CA GLY A 70 -9.77 9.71 -7.44
C GLY A 70 -9.08 10.94 -8.03
N HIS A 71 -7.91 10.83 -8.64
CA HIS A 71 -7.22 11.98 -9.24
C HIS A 71 -7.94 12.48 -10.50
N ASP A 72 -7.75 13.78 -10.78
CA ASP A 72 -8.20 14.41 -12.02
C ASP A 72 -7.79 13.58 -13.24
N LYS A 73 -8.73 13.43 -14.18
CA LYS A 73 -8.63 12.62 -15.41
C LYS A 73 -8.51 11.11 -15.21
N ASN A 74 -8.23 10.61 -14.00
CA ASN A 74 -8.13 9.18 -13.74
C ASN A 74 -9.44 8.57 -13.24
N TRP A 75 -10.20 9.27 -12.38
CA TRP A 75 -11.44 8.83 -11.69
C TRP A 75 -11.89 7.41 -12.09
N ALA A 76 -11.59 6.42 -11.25
CA ALA A 76 -11.74 5.01 -11.59
C ALA A 76 -12.25 4.17 -10.42
N PHE A 77 -13.03 3.14 -10.76
CA PHE A 77 -13.30 2.01 -9.87
C PHE A 77 -12.20 0.95 -10.02
N SER A 78 -11.63 0.49 -8.91
CA SER A 78 -10.57 -0.53 -8.97
C SER A 78 -11.16 -1.94 -9.07
N GLY A 79 -10.92 -2.63 -10.19
CA GLY A 79 -11.29 -4.04 -10.35
C GLY A 79 -10.42 -5.04 -9.57
N VAL A 80 -9.44 -4.56 -8.80
CA VAL A 80 -8.54 -5.40 -7.97
C VAL A 80 -8.71 -5.08 -6.48
N ARG A 81 -8.83 -3.79 -6.14
CA ARG A 81 -9.01 -3.32 -4.75
C ARG A 81 -10.50 -3.15 -4.47
N LEU A 82 -11.19 -4.27 -4.39
CA LEU A 82 -12.66 -4.30 -4.33
C LEU A 82 -13.23 -3.83 -2.99
N ASN A 83 -12.48 -3.98 -1.90
CA ASN A 83 -12.92 -3.65 -0.54
C ASN A 83 -14.25 -4.34 -0.14
N ALA A 84 -14.49 -5.56 -0.65
CA ALA A 84 -15.74 -6.31 -0.44
C ALA A 84 -16.08 -6.52 1.05
N ARG A 85 -15.08 -6.73 1.91
CA ARG A 85 -15.28 -6.82 3.36
C ARG A 85 -15.89 -5.56 3.95
N VAL A 86 -15.43 -4.37 3.52
CA VAL A 86 -15.99 -3.09 3.95
C VAL A 86 -17.46 -3.00 3.55
N ALA A 87 -17.80 -3.37 2.31
CA ALA A 87 -19.19 -3.35 1.85
C ALA A 87 -20.10 -4.28 2.67
N ARG A 88 -19.68 -5.52 2.90
CA ARG A 88 -20.48 -6.49 3.68
C ARG A 88 -20.69 -6.03 5.11
N GLU A 89 -19.62 -5.64 5.79
CA GLU A 89 -19.71 -5.23 7.18
C GLU A 89 -20.50 -3.94 7.33
N ALA A 90 -20.32 -2.97 6.41
CA ALA A 90 -21.11 -1.75 6.39
C ALA A 90 -22.60 -2.03 6.14
N ALA A 91 -22.93 -2.89 5.18
CA ALA A 91 -24.31 -3.30 4.91
C ALA A 91 -24.95 -3.98 6.13
N ALA A 92 -24.22 -4.93 6.75
CA ALA A 92 -24.73 -5.72 7.87
C ALA A 92 -24.87 -4.91 9.18
N ARG A 93 -24.00 -3.93 9.41
CA ARG A 93 -23.96 -3.13 10.65
C ARG A 93 -24.67 -1.79 10.51
N GLY A 94 -25.22 -1.48 9.35
CA GLY A 94 -25.89 -0.19 9.09
C GLY A 94 -24.90 0.98 9.03
N GLY A 95 -23.67 0.73 8.57
CA GLY A 95 -22.62 1.72 8.34
C GLY A 95 -21.23 1.22 8.72
N CYS A 96 -20.20 2.00 8.41
CA CYS A 96 -18.84 1.77 8.87
C CYS A 96 -18.06 3.08 9.00
N VAL A 97 -16.90 3.03 9.66
CA VAL A 97 -15.92 4.11 9.69
C VAL A 97 -14.68 3.69 8.92
N VAL A 98 -14.21 4.53 8.00
CA VAL A 98 -12.93 4.37 7.30
C VAL A 98 -12.00 5.48 7.77
N VAL A 99 -10.87 5.09 8.36
CA VAL A 99 -9.85 6.00 8.88
C VAL A 99 -8.72 6.14 7.86
N ASP A 100 -8.35 7.37 7.58
CA ASP A 100 -7.18 7.73 6.77
C ASP A 100 -6.69 9.11 7.21
N ALA A 101 -5.58 9.60 6.65
CA ALA A 101 -5.09 10.94 6.94
C ALA A 101 -4.56 11.62 5.68
N THR A 102 -4.31 12.92 5.75
CA THR A 102 -3.69 13.66 4.65
C THR A 102 -2.45 14.41 5.11
N ALA A 103 -1.36 14.26 4.35
CA ALA A 103 -0.15 15.06 4.54
C ALA A 103 -0.27 16.48 3.95
N SER A 104 -1.44 16.83 3.40
CA SER A 104 -1.66 18.15 2.81
C SER A 104 -1.79 19.21 3.91
N ALA A 105 -1.09 20.33 3.72
CA ALA A 105 -1.28 21.51 4.55
C ALA A 105 -2.56 22.30 4.19
N VAL A 106 -3.28 21.90 3.13
CA VAL A 106 -4.43 22.65 2.59
C VAL A 106 -5.67 21.78 2.45
N LYS A 107 -5.52 20.53 2.02
CA LYS A 107 -6.65 19.59 1.93
C LYS A 107 -6.97 19.06 3.32
N ARG A 108 -8.26 19.00 3.67
CA ARG A 108 -8.76 18.37 4.90
C ARG A 108 -8.92 16.85 4.78
N PHE A 109 -9.13 16.39 3.54
CA PHE A 109 -9.33 14.97 3.21
C PHE A 109 -8.41 14.54 2.07
N PRO A 110 -7.89 13.31 2.08
CA PRO A 110 -7.20 12.75 0.94
C PRO A 110 -8.18 12.54 -0.24
N ASP A 111 -7.65 12.48 -1.47
CA ASP A 111 -8.49 12.22 -2.66
C ASP A 111 -9.17 10.84 -2.60
N ALA A 112 -8.60 9.90 -1.82
CA ALA A 112 -9.24 8.62 -1.52
C ALA A 112 -10.63 8.82 -0.88
N MET A 113 -10.73 9.70 0.12
CA MET A 113 -11.98 10.02 0.81
C MET A 113 -12.87 11.00 0.02
N SER A 114 -12.26 11.93 -0.71
CA SER A 114 -13.05 12.93 -1.45
C SER A 114 -13.72 12.36 -2.70
N LYS A 115 -13.13 11.33 -3.33
CA LYS A 115 -13.54 10.86 -4.66
C LYS A 115 -13.54 9.34 -4.82
N THR A 116 -12.48 8.64 -4.40
CA THR A 116 -12.39 7.18 -4.60
C THR A 116 -13.48 6.41 -3.86
N VAL A 117 -13.69 6.67 -2.57
CA VAL A 117 -14.73 5.99 -1.78
C VAL A 117 -16.15 6.39 -2.27
N PRO A 118 -16.45 7.67 -2.58
CA PRO A 118 -17.72 8.02 -3.23
C PRO A 118 -18.00 7.28 -4.55
N ILE A 119 -17.01 7.20 -5.44
CA ILE A 119 -17.12 6.45 -6.71
C ILE A 119 -17.43 4.98 -6.41
N TRP A 120 -16.73 4.40 -5.44
CA TRP A 120 -16.95 3.02 -5.00
C TRP A 120 -18.37 2.81 -4.46
N CYS A 121 -18.87 3.68 -3.57
CA CYS A 121 -20.23 3.60 -3.02
C CYS A 121 -21.29 3.64 -4.13
N GLU A 122 -21.19 4.60 -5.05
CA GLU A 122 -22.16 4.75 -6.14
C GLU A 122 -22.14 3.54 -7.09
N THR A 123 -20.97 2.99 -7.39
CA THR A 123 -20.85 1.79 -8.23
C THR A 123 -21.55 0.59 -7.58
N LEU A 124 -21.39 0.42 -6.26
CA LEU A 124 -22.07 -0.66 -5.52
C LEU A 124 -23.57 -0.42 -5.40
N ASN A 125 -24.01 0.81 -5.14
CA ASN A 125 -25.44 1.16 -5.09
C ASN A 125 -26.13 0.83 -6.42
N ARG A 126 -25.52 1.19 -7.55
CA ARG A 126 -26.03 0.86 -8.90
C ARG A 126 -26.06 -0.65 -9.13
N ALA A 127 -25.05 -1.39 -8.69
CA ALA A 127 -25.02 -2.85 -8.79
C ALA A 127 -26.15 -3.51 -7.99
N VAL A 128 -26.36 -3.08 -6.74
CA VAL A 128 -27.44 -3.57 -5.87
C VAL A 128 -28.82 -3.23 -6.45
N ALA A 129 -29.01 -2.01 -6.95
CA ALA A 129 -30.27 -1.61 -7.57
C ALA A 129 -30.60 -2.45 -8.82
N ARG A 130 -29.59 -2.76 -9.66
CA ARG A 130 -29.76 -3.64 -10.83
C ARG A 130 -30.10 -5.07 -10.47
N ALA A 131 -29.63 -5.55 -9.32
CA ALA A 131 -29.96 -6.87 -8.79
C ALA A 131 -31.36 -6.94 -8.13
N GLY A 132 -32.12 -5.84 -8.14
CA GLY A 132 -33.44 -5.75 -7.51
C GLY A 132 -33.39 -5.43 -6.02
N GLY A 133 -32.26 -4.94 -5.51
CA GLY A 133 -32.10 -4.52 -4.12
C GLY A 133 -32.56 -3.10 -3.85
N VAL A 134 -32.07 -2.55 -2.73
CA VAL A 134 -32.38 -1.17 -2.35
C VAL A 134 -31.91 -0.17 -3.42
N ARG A 135 -32.70 0.89 -3.60
CA ARG A 135 -32.41 2.01 -4.49
C ARG A 135 -32.80 3.33 -3.83
N TRP A 136 -32.27 4.43 -4.34
CA TRP A 136 -32.78 5.76 -4.03
C TRP A 136 -34.24 5.90 -4.45
N ARG A 137 -34.95 6.90 -3.89
CA ARG A 137 -36.34 7.17 -4.29
C ARG A 137 -36.42 7.45 -5.79
N GLU A 138 -37.54 7.10 -6.39
CA GLU A 138 -37.75 7.36 -7.81
C GLU A 138 -37.63 8.86 -8.11
N GLY A 139 -36.83 9.22 -9.12
CA GLY A 139 -36.47 10.61 -9.42
C GLY A 139 -35.25 11.15 -8.67
N ASP A 140 -34.65 10.39 -7.74
CA ASP A 140 -33.50 10.79 -6.91
C ASP A 140 -32.18 10.14 -7.40
N ASP A 141 -31.90 10.18 -8.72
CA ASP A 141 -30.56 9.82 -9.23
C ASP A 141 -29.56 10.94 -8.87
N ARG A 142 -29.02 10.87 -7.65
CA ARG A 142 -28.01 11.82 -7.13
C ARG A 142 -26.64 11.67 -7.81
N GLY A 143 -26.43 10.58 -8.55
CA GLY A 143 -25.12 10.15 -9.01
C GLY A 143 -24.09 10.00 -7.89
N VAL A 144 -22.81 10.16 -8.24
CA VAL A 144 -21.72 10.06 -7.26
C VAL A 144 -21.85 11.19 -6.23
N THR A 145 -22.11 10.83 -4.98
CA THR A 145 -22.20 11.79 -3.87
C THR A 145 -20.81 12.25 -3.45
N LEU A 146 -20.31 13.29 -4.12
CA LEU A 146 -19.04 13.96 -3.82
C LEU A 146 -19.25 15.10 -2.81
N PRO A 147 -18.21 15.50 -2.05
CA PRO A 147 -18.30 16.59 -1.09
C PRO A 147 -18.37 17.96 -1.78
N GLU A 148 -18.76 18.99 -1.03
CA GLU A 148 -19.05 20.35 -1.55
C GLU A 148 -17.84 21.06 -2.15
N TRP A 149 -16.63 20.73 -1.70
CA TRP A 149 -15.39 21.32 -2.24
C TRP A 149 -14.98 20.75 -3.61
N ILE A 150 -15.71 19.77 -4.14
CA ILE A 150 -15.51 19.30 -5.51
C ILE A 150 -16.38 20.12 -6.46
N SER A 151 -15.73 20.79 -7.41
CA SER A 151 -16.39 21.65 -8.38
C SER A 151 -17.47 20.93 -9.20
N THR A 152 -18.48 21.66 -9.67
CA THR A 152 -19.53 21.13 -10.53
C THR A 152 -18.98 20.45 -11.78
N ASN A 153 -18.00 21.06 -12.45
CA ASN A 153 -17.36 20.49 -13.64
C ASN A 153 -16.68 19.14 -13.34
N GLU A 154 -15.98 19.04 -12.21
CA GLU A 154 -15.36 17.78 -11.79
C GLU A 154 -16.44 16.73 -11.44
N ARG A 155 -17.52 17.13 -10.78
CA ARG A 155 -18.65 16.24 -10.47
C ARG A 155 -19.31 15.70 -11.74
N GLU A 156 -19.54 16.54 -12.74
CA GLU A 156 -20.07 16.12 -14.05
C GLU A 156 -19.11 15.16 -14.75
N ALA A 157 -17.81 15.46 -14.76
CA ALA A 157 -16.78 14.61 -15.36
C ALA A 157 -16.68 13.23 -14.68
N VAL A 158 -16.87 13.16 -13.36
CA VAL A 158 -16.94 11.89 -12.61
C VAL A 158 -18.22 11.14 -12.98
N ASN A 159 -19.37 11.81 -12.98
CA ASN A 159 -20.67 11.18 -13.29
C ASN A 159 -20.76 10.65 -14.73
N ALA A 160 -20.09 11.31 -15.68
CA ALA A 160 -19.98 10.85 -17.07
C ALA A 160 -19.24 9.50 -17.21
N ARG A 161 -18.51 9.06 -16.18
CA ARG A 161 -17.75 7.79 -16.18
C ARG A 161 -18.45 6.65 -15.44
N ARG A 162 -19.67 6.83 -14.93
CA ARG A 162 -20.38 5.80 -14.14
C ARG A 162 -20.49 4.45 -14.85
N GLU A 163 -20.73 4.45 -16.16
CA GLU A 163 -20.78 3.20 -16.94
C GLU A 163 -19.44 2.46 -16.97
N GLN A 164 -18.32 3.18 -17.05
CA GLN A 164 -16.98 2.59 -17.02
C GLN A 164 -16.66 1.98 -15.65
N PHE A 165 -17.21 2.56 -14.58
CA PHE A 165 -17.09 2.00 -13.22
C PHE A 165 -17.86 0.70 -13.11
N ASP A 166 -19.09 0.68 -13.64
CA ASP A 166 -19.93 -0.52 -13.71
C ASP A 166 -19.24 -1.65 -14.50
N ASP A 167 -18.62 -1.32 -15.65
CA ASP A 167 -17.86 -2.29 -16.44
C ASP A 167 -16.64 -2.82 -15.67
N SER A 168 -15.97 -1.97 -14.91
CA SER A 168 -14.80 -2.36 -14.13
C SER A 168 -15.16 -3.28 -12.97
N LEU A 169 -16.32 -3.06 -12.34
CA LEU A 169 -16.89 -4.00 -11.37
C LEU A 169 -17.24 -5.33 -12.04
N ARG A 170 -17.95 -5.33 -13.19
CA ARG A 170 -18.25 -6.56 -13.94
C ARG A 170 -17.00 -7.36 -14.30
N ARG A 171 -15.98 -6.68 -14.83
CA ARG A 171 -14.69 -7.30 -15.21
C ARG A 171 -13.90 -7.86 -14.02
N SER A 172 -14.16 -7.39 -12.80
CA SER A 172 -13.53 -7.95 -11.59
C SER A 172 -14.02 -9.35 -11.22
N GLY A 173 -15.17 -9.78 -11.76
CA GLY A 173 -15.82 -11.04 -11.42
C GLY A 173 -16.57 -11.01 -10.08
N TRP A 174 -16.60 -9.87 -9.38
CA TRP A 174 -17.32 -9.74 -8.13
C TRP A 174 -18.81 -9.41 -8.35
N ASP A 175 -19.69 -10.34 -7.97
CA ASP A 175 -21.14 -10.15 -7.98
C ASP A 175 -21.63 -9.40 -6.74
N ALA A 176 -21.18 -8.15 -6.60
CA ALA A 176 -21.55 -7.29 -5.48
C ALA A 176 -23.07 -7.04 -5.40
N GLY A 177 -23.75 -7.04 -6.55
CA GLY A 177 -25.18 -6.79 -6.64
C GLY A 177 -25.97 -7.85 -5.87
N ASN A 178 -25.80 -9.13 -6.21
CA ASN A 178 -26.51 -10.21 -5.52
C ASN A 178 -26.01 -10.40 -4.08
N GLU A 179 -24.71 -10.25 -3.83
CA GLU A 179 -24.14 -10.44 -2.49
C GLU A 179 -24.67 -9.43 -1.47
N LEU A 180 -24.86 -8.18 -1.88
CA LEU A 180 -25.30 -7.10 -0.99
C LEU A 180 -26.81 -6.89 -1.00
N ARG A 181 -27.54 -7.39 -2.02
CA ARG A 181 -28.98 -7.16 -2.21
C ARG A 181 -29.81 -7.38 -0.95
N ASP A 182 -29.59 -8.51 -0.29
CA ASP A 182 -30.45 -8.95 0.82
C ASP A 182 -29.97 -8.38 2.17
N ILE A 183 -28.74 -7.85 2.22
CA ILE A 183 -28.09 -7.32 3.43
C ILE A 183 -28.26 -5.80 3.51
N LEU A 184 -28.01 -5.08 2.41
CA LEU A 184 -28.01 -3.62 2.34
C LEU A 184 -29.45 -3.08 2.35
N LYS A 185 -29.84 -2.43 3.45
CA LYS A 185 -31.22 -1.92 3.63
C LYS A 185 -31.44 -0.49 3.14
N LYS A 186 -30.36 0.29 3.01
CA LYS A 186 -30.35 1.69 2.56
C LYS A 186 -29.10 1.90 1.68
N PRO A 187 -29.14 2.70 0.59
CA PRO A 187 -27.96 2.90 -0.25
C PRO A 187 -26.76 3.45 0.55
N PHE A 188 -25.54 3.09 0.16
CA PHE A 188 -24.34 3.66 0.78
C PHE A 188 -24.19 5.14 0.48
N GLN A 189 -23.85 5.94 1.49
CA GLN A 189 -23.51 7.35 1.31
C GLN A 189 -22.34 7.73 2.21
N CYS A 190 -21.38 8.46 1.64
CA CYS A 190 -20.23 8.97 2.38
C CYS A 190 -20.64 10.16 3.25
N VAL A 191 -20.06 10.24 4.44
CA VAL A 191 -20.08 11.43 5.30
C VAL A 191 -18.66 11.73 5.75
N TRP A 192 -18.27 13.00 5.84
CA TRP A 192 -16.89 13.41 6.05
C TRP A 192 -16.71 13.99 7.45
N VAL A 193 -15.76 13.44 8.20
CA VAL A 193 -15.47 13.87 9.57
C VAL A 193 -13.99 14.21 9.69
N SER A 194 -13.67 15.40 10.21
CA SER A 194 -12.28 15.84 10.41
C SER A 194 -12.09 16.52 11.76
N GLN A 195 -10.84 16.63 12.19
CA GLN A 195 -10.45 17.47 13.33
C GLN A 195 -10.70 18.98 13.08
N GLY A 196 -10.89 19.39 11.82
CA GLY A 196 -11.17 20.77 11.42
C GLY A 196 -12.62 21.20 11.60
N GLY A 197 -13.46 20.39 12.25
CA GLY A 197 -14.87 20.68 12.51
C GLY A 197 -15.85 20.12 11.46
N ASP A 198 -15.35 19.52 10.37
CA ASP A 198 -16.23 18.88 9.38
C ASP A 198 -17.00 17.74 10.01
N GLY A 199 -18.32 17.74 9.79
CA GLY A 199 -19.21 16.72 10.29
C GLY A 199 -19.13 16.58 11.80
N SER A 200 -18.89 17.66 12.56
CA SER A 200 -18.81 17.69 14.03
C SER A 200 -20.17 17.54 14.73
N GLU A 201 -21.25 17.76 13.98
CA GLU A 201 -22.64 17.56 14.38
C GLU A 201 -23.14 16.11 14.22
N LEU A 202 -22.44 15.29 13.42
CA LEU A 202 -22.85 13.90 13.15
C LEU A 202 -22.74 13.03 14.40
N THR A 203 -23.79 12.33 14.79
CA THR A 203 -23.74 11.34 15.87
C THR A 203 -24.15 9.98 15.34
N LEU A 204 -23.86 8.93 16.09
CA LEU A 204 -24.38 7.61 15.75
C LEU A 204 -25.92 7.60 15.62
N GLU A 205 -26.61 8.38 16.44
CA GLU A 205 -28.08 8.51 16.39
C GLU A 205 -28.55 9.19 15.11
N THR A 206 -27.93 10.32 14.73
CA THR A 206 -28.30 11.04 13.51
C THR A 206 -28.03 10.18 12.27
N LEU A 207 -26.91 9.44 12.27
CA LEU A 207 -26.54 8.54 11.19
C LEU A 207 -27.46 7.31 11.09
N ARG A 208 -27.94 6.76 12.21
CA ARG A 208 -28.92 5.65 12.21
C ARG A 208 -30.29 6.09 11.68
N ALA A 209 -30.68 7.33 11.95
CA ALA A 209 -31.94 7.92 11.49
C ALA A 209 -31.92 8.30 10.00
N ALA A 210 -30.74 8.46 9.40
CA ALA A 210 -30.58 8.82 7.99
C ALA A 210 -31.22 7.81 7.02
N ASP A 211 -31.58 8.25 5.82
CA ASP A 211 -32.16 7.43 4.76
C ASP A 211 -31.10 6.64 3.95
N PHE A 212 -29.86 6.62 4.43
CA PHE A 212 -28.72 5.95 3.81
C PHE A 212 -27.92 5.10 4.81
N THR A 213 -27.07 4.22 4.30
CA THR A 213 -26.06 3.47 5.07
C THR A 213 -24.75 4.28 5.09
N PRO A 214 -24.35 4.86 6.23
CA PRO A 214 -23.22 5.79 6.30
C PRO A 214 -21.87 5.08 6.14
N ILE A 215 -21.05 5.59 5.22
CA ILE A 215 -19.62 5.34 5.16
C ILE A 215 -18.92 6.58 5.74
N VAL A 216 -18.60 6.53 7.03
CA VAL A 216 -17.98 7.65 7.75
C VAL A 216 -16.50 7.72 7.39
N LEU A 217 -16.11 8.77 6.68
CA LEU A 217 -14.74 9.01 6.23
C LEU A 217 -14.04 9.92 7.24
N LEU A 218 -13.29 9.31 8.15
CA LEU A 218 -12.64 9.98 9.27
C LEU A 218 -11.20 10.35 8.91
N SER A 219 -10.95 11.62 8.62
CA SER A 219 -9.60 12.15 8.38
C SER A 219 -8.91 12.43 9.71
N ALA A 220 -7.91 11.63 10.05
CA ALA A 220 -7.26 11.65 11.34
C ALA A 220 -6.40 12.89 11.57
N SER A 221 -5.86 13.53 10.52
CA SER A 221 -4.96 14.68 10.66
C SER A 221 -5.70 16.00 10.87
N ALA A 222 -5.21 16.84 11.78
CA ALA A 222 -5.66 18.21 11.96
C ALA A 222 -5.24 19.11 10.78
N PRO A 223 -6.10 20.05 10.35
CA PRO A 223 -5.70 21.08 9.41
C PRO A 223 -4.69 22.02 10.08
N LEU A 224 -3.65 22.41 9.34
CA LEU A 224 -2.67 23.39 9.83
C LEU A 224 -3.25 24.81 9.77
N LEU A 225 -3.12 25.57 10.85
CA LEU A 225 -3.40 27.01 10.85
C LEU A 225 -2.21 27.82 10.29
N GLY A 226 -1.00 27.27 10.38
CA GLY A 226 0.23 27.87 9.85
C GLY A 226 1.36 26.86 9.64
N ARG A 227 2.37 27.21 8.84
CA ARG A 227 3.55 26.35 8.65
C ARG A 227 4.35 26.27 9.94
N GLY A 228 4.70 25.04 10.34
CA GLY A 228 5.57 24.80 11.51
C GLY A 228 4.86 24.92 12.84
N GLU A 229 3.54 24.74 12.86
CA GLU A 229 2.72 24.71 14.07
C GLU A 229 3.31 23.76 15.12
N ARG A 230 3.31 24.22 16.37
CA ARG A 230 3.86 23.51 17.51
C ARG A 230 2.72 22.95 18.33
N SER A 231 2.82 21.68 18.68
CA SER A 231 1.88 21.00 19.57
C SER A 231 2.62 20.47 20.80
N VAL A 232 1.87 20.11 21.83
CA VAL A 232 2.42 19.56 23.07
C VAL A 232 1.98 18.10 23.18
N GLY A 233 2.96 17.21 23.39
CA GLY A 233 2.72 15.78 23.58
C GLY A 233 2.18 15.46 24.98
N ASP A 234 1.75 14.21 25.19
CA ASP A 234 1.27 13.73 26.50
C ASP A 234 2.34 13.84 27.60
N ASP A 235 3.62 13.88 27.21
CA ASP A 235 4.78 14.04 28.08
C ASP A 235 5.13 15.51 28.37
N GLY A 236 4.29 16.46 27.94
CA GLY A 236 4.50 17.90 28.07
C GLY A 236 5.56 18.47 27.13
N ARG A 237 6.15 17.67 26.22
CA ARG A 237 7.19 18.13 25.32
C ARG A 237 6.57 18.75 24.06
N ALA A 238 7.06 19.93 23.69
CA ALA A 238 6.68 20.57 22.45
C ALA A 238 7.32 19.87 21.24
N PHE A 239 6.54 19.67 20.18
CA PHE A 239 7.00 19.11 18.91
C PHE A 239 6.40 19.87 17.72
N THR A 240 7.03 19.76 16.56
CA THR A 240 6.47 20.31 15.32
C THR A 240 5.44 19.33 14.80
N TYR A 241 4.19 19.76 14.69
CA TYR A 241 3.12 18.90 14.19
C TYR A 241 3.29 18.66 12.69
N VAL A 242 3.10 17.40 12.29
CA VAL A 242 3.17 16.94 10.91
C VAL A 242 1.82 16.30 10.56
N PRO A 243 0.95 16.97 9.79
CA PRO A 243 -0.31 16.36 9.37
C PRO A 243 -0.01 15.14 8.50
N GLY A 244 -0.82 14.09 8.63
CA GLY A 244 -0.64 12.85 7.88
C GLY A 244 0.74 12.23 8.10
N ALA A 245 1.30 12.36 9.32
CA ALA A 245 2.63 11.88 9.66
C ALA A 245 2.89 10.39 9.36
N GLY A 246 1.85 9.55 9.29
CA GLY A 246 1.94 8.15 8.86
C GLY A 246 2.16 7.96 7.36
N ASP A 247 1.91 8.97 6.53
CA ASP A 247 2.09 8.87 5.08
C ASP A 247 3.58 8.93 4.71
N ASP A 248 3.89 8.35 3.55
CA ASP A 248 5.24 8.17 3.03
C ASP A 248 6.21 7.62 4.09
N GLU A 249 5.75 6.62 4.86
CA GLU A 249 6.51 5.98 5.94
C GLU A 249 7.91 5.53 5.50
N GLU A 250 8.09 5.18 4.24
CA GLU A 250 9.38 4.73 3.74
C GLU A 250 10.43 5.84 3.67
N SER A 251 10.02 7.11 3.83
CA SER A 251 10.92 8.26 3.91
C SER A 251 11.46 8.54 5.32
N TRP A 252 10.81 8.02 6.38
CA TRP A 252 11.12 8.40 7.75
C TRP A 252 11.12 7.23 8.76
N ALA A 253 10.31 6.20 8.53
CA ALA A 253 10.03 5.15 9.50
C ALA A 253 11.16 4.12 9.61
N ARG A 254 12.11 4.06 8.65
CA ARG A 254 13.28 3.16 8.69
C ARG A 254 12.91 1.68 8.94
N GLY A 255 11.76 1.25 8.41
CA GLY A 255 11.22 -0.11 8.59
C GLY A 255 10.36 -0.30 9.85
N LEU A 256 10.14 0.74 10.65
CA LEU A 256 9.13 0.74 11.70
C LEU A 256 7.75 0.59 11.08
N THR A 257 6.98 -0.40 11.53
CA THR A 257 5.59 -0.60 11.14
C THR A 257 4.64 -0.06 12.22
N PRO A 258 3.36 0.17 11.90
CA PRO A 258 2.36 0.55 12.90
C PRO A 258 2.27 -0.44 14.07
N GLU A 259 2.39 -1.74 13.80
CA GLU A 259 2.40 -2.81 14.81
C GLU A 259 3.56 -2.64 15.81
N ILE A 260 4.78 -2.48 15.30
CA ILE A 260 5.98 -2.29 16.14
C ILE A 260 5.85 -0.97 16.92
N TYR A 261 5.38 0.09 16.28
CA TYR A 261 5.16 1.37 16.93
C TYR A 261 4.17 1.24 18.09
N ARG A 262 2.98 0.64 17.88
CA ARG A 262 1.98 0.45 18.93
C ARG A 262 2.55 -0.31 20.13
N LYS A 263 3.27 -1.41 19.87
CA LYS A 263 3.91 -2.22 20.92
C LYS A 263 4.96 -1.47 21.75
N HIS A 264 5.65 -0.52 21.14
CA HIS A 264 6.77 0.20 21.77
C HIS A 264 6.54 1.72 21.88
N ARG A 265 5.28 2.16 21.82
CA ARG A 265 4.87 3.56 21.71
C ARG A 265 5.54 4.42 22.77
N ASP A 266 5.39 4.07 24.03
CA ASP A 266 5.84 4.93 25.14
C ASP A 266 7.38 5.03 25.21
N ALA A 267 8.11 4.01 24.77
CA ALA A 267 9.56 4.07 24.67
C ALA A 267 9.99 4.98 23.51
N LEU A 268 9.32 4.87 22.36
CA LEU A 268 9.59 5.69 21.18
C LEU A 268 9.26 7.18 21.40
N LEU A 269 8.18 7.49 22.10
CA LEU A 269 7.79 8.87 22.40
C LEU A 269 8.69 9.54 23.46
N ARG A 270 9.21 8.77 24.43
CA ARG A 270 10.13 9.29 25.45
C ARG A 270 11.55 9.51 24.92
N ALA A 271 11.95 8.80 23.87
CA ALA A 271 13.27 8.95 23.26
C ALA A 271 13.53 10.39 22.77
N ASN A 272 14.75 10.87 23.00
CA ASN A 272 15.19 12.15 22.48
C ASN A 272 15.38 12.08 20.96
N GLN A 273 15.41 13.23 20.29
CA GLN A 273 15.48 13.31 18.83
C GLN A 273 16.72 12.61 18.25
N GLY A 274 17.85 12.61 18.97
CA GLY A 274 19.07 11.90 18.56
C GLY A 274 19.00 10.38 18.73
N ASP A 275 18.21 9.89 19.69
CA ASP A 275 18.19 8.47 20.08
C ASP A 275 17.05 7.70 19.41
N VAL A 276 15.99 8.38 18.97
CA VAL A 276 14.80 7.74 18.39
C VAL A 276 15.13 6.90 17.16
N ASP A 277 16.03 7.37 16.29
CA ASP A 277 16.44 6.65 15.09
C ASP A 277 17.20 5.35 15.42
N VAL A 278 18.03 5.40 16.48
CA VAL A 278 18.76 4.23 16.98
C VAL A 278 17.78 3.25 17.62
N LEU A 279 16.81 3.74 18.39
CA LEU A 279 15.76 2.92 18.99
C LEU A 279 14.91 2.23 17.93
N ILE A 280 14.47 2.96 16.89
CA ILE A 280 13.74 2.38 15.75
C ILE A 280 14.54 1.25 15.14
N SER A 281 15.82 1.48 14.82
CA SER A 281 16.68 0.47 14.21
C SER A 281 16.79 -0.80 15.08
N LYS A 282 16.95 -0.62 16.41
CA LYS A 282 16.98 -1.73 17.37
C LYS A 282 15.66 -2.50 17.44
N LEU A 283 14.51 -1.80 17.44
CA LEU A 283 13.19 -2.42 17.50
C LEU A 283 12.87 -3.17 16.22
N VAL A 284 13.21 -2.59 15.06
CA VAL A 284 13.02 -3.25 13.76
C VAL A 284 13.90 -4.50 13.67
N ALA A 285 15.18 -4.42 14.06
CA ALA A 285 16.06 -5.59 14.13
C ALA A 285 15.49 -6.67 15.05
N ARG A 286 15.12 -6.32 16.30
CA ARG A 286 14.50 -7.25 17.24
C ARG A 286 13.19 -7.84 16.72
N SER A 287 12.38 -7.08 16.00
CA SER A 287 11.13 -7.59 15.41
C SER A 287 11.40 -8.60 14.30
N ARG A 288 12.49 -8.41 13.54
CA ARG A 288 12.99 -9.37 12.54
C ARG A 288 13.59 -10.60 13.22
N ASP A 289 14.16 -10.45 14.41
CA ASP A 289 14.72 -11.56 15.21
C ASP A 289 13.63 -12.31 15.98
N SER A 290 12.55 -11.65 16.41
CA SER A 290 11.40 -12.28 17.10
C SER A 290 10.38 -12.86 16.13
N LYS A 291 10.22 -12.28 14.93
CA LYS A 291 9.72 -13.00 13.75
C LYS A 291 10.80 -13.95 13.19
N GLY A 292 12.03 -13.86 13.69
CA GLY A 292 13.13 -14.79 13.39
C GLY A 292 13.14 -16.03 14.28
N THR A 293 12.36 -16.05 15.36
CA THR A 293 11.98 -17.28 16.08
C THR A 293 10.69 -17.90 15.54
N GLY A 294 10.11 -17.31 14.48
CA GLY A 294 9.01 -17.86 13.70
C GLY A 294 9.32 -17.77 12.19
N GLU A 295 10.05 -18.75 11.66
CA GLU A 295 10.01 -19.15 10.23
C GLU A 295 10.10 -18.04 9.14
N TYR A 296 10.90 -16.98 9.27
CA TYR A 296 11.55 -16.41 8.07
C TYR A 296 12.79 -17.23 7.76
N SER A 297 12.47 -18.46 7.38
CA SER A 297 13.34 -19.62 7.28
C SER A 297 14.41 -19.43 6.20
N GLU A 298 15.39 -20.32 6.23
CA GLU A 298 16.13 -20.82 5.09
C GLU A 298 15.22 -21.29 3.92
N THR A 299 13.95 -20.89 3.88
CA THR A 299 12.90 -21.33 2.99
C THR A 299 13.23 -20.92 1.57
N VAL A 300 13.49 -21.96 0.81
CA VAL A 300 13.63 -21.93 -0.63
C VAL A 300 12.24 -22.15 -1.18
N ILE A 301 11.67 -21.13 -1.81
CA ILE A 301 10.32 -21.19 -2.36
C ILE A 301 10.43 -21.68 -3.80
N GLU A 302 9.91 -22.87 -4.07
CA GLU A 302 9.78 -23.38 -5.42
C GLU A 302 8.59 -22.72 -6.11
N LEU A 303 8.84 -22.11 -7.26
CA LEU A 303 7.83 -21.39 -8.01
C LEU A 303 6.99 -22.36 -8.85
N ASP A 304 5.74 -21.97 -9.07
CA ASP A 304 4.85 -22.66 -10.00
C ASP A 304 5.50 -22.76 -11.41
N PRO A 305 5.50 -23.93 -12.07
CA PRO A 305 6.00 -24.09 -13.43
C PRO A 305 5.38 -23.10 -14.44
N GLU A 306 4.16 -22.62 -14.19
CA GLU A 306 3.51 -21.56 -14.98
C GLU A 306 4.28 -20.22 -14.96
N CYS A 307 5.26 -20.05 -14.06
CA CYS A 307 6.16 -18.91 -14.09
C CYS A 307 7.04 -18.86 -15.35
N GLY A 308 7.09 -19.93 -16.15
CA GLY A 308 7.74 -19.96 -17.46
C GLY A 308 9.28 -20.10 -17.40
N LEU A 309 9.83 -20.34 -16.21
CA LEU A 309 11.27 -20.56 -16.00
C LEU A 309 11.61 -22.03 -15.64
N GLY A 310 10.64 -22.94 -15.73
CA GLY A 310 10.82 -24.33 -15.33
C GLY A 310 11.01 -24.45 -13.81
N ALA A 311 12.03 -25.21 -13.38
CA ALA A 311 12.35 -25.41 -11.96
C ALA A 311 13.06 -24.17 -11.38
N CYS A 312 12.29 -23.13 -11.05
CA CYS A 312 12.79 -21.88 -10.50
C CYS A 312 12.47 -21.75 -9.02
N ARG A 313 13.43 -21.26 -8.24
CA ARG A 313 13.32 -21.04 -6.80
C ARG A 313 13.62 -19.59 -6.43
N VAL A 314 12.94 -19.09 -5.40
CA VAL A 314 13.20 -17.78 -4.81
C VAL A 314 13.61 -17.95 -3.36
N ALA A 315 14.66 -17.24 -2.95
CA ALA A 315 15.10 -17.22 -1.56
C ALA A 315 15.73 -15.87 -1.16
N SER A 316 15.90 -15.64 0.14
CA SER A 316 16.70 -14.52 0.65
C SER A 316 18.20 -14.85 0.59
N ARG A 317 19.06 -13.85 0.81
CA ARG A 317 20.51 -14.04 0.91
C ARG A 317 20.96 -15.07 1.96
N ARG A 318 20.10 -15.39 2.95
CA ARG A 318 20.43 -16.39 3.99
C ARG A 318 20.55 -17.80 3.43
N VAL A 319 20.06 -18.06 2.21
CA VAL A 319 20.19 -19.36 1.55
C VAL A 319 21.64 -19.79 1.36
N TYR A 320 22.57 -18.82 1.24
CA TYR A 320 24.00 -19.07 1.03
C TYR A 320 24.72 -19.56 2.30
N ASP A 321 24.10 -19.39 3.47
CA ASP A 321 24.63 -19.89 4.74
C ASP A 321 24.28 -21.37 4.96
N ARG A 322 23.38 -21.94 4.14
CA ARG A 322 22.93 -23.33 4.26
C ARG A 322 24.04 -24.33 3.89
N PRO A 323 24.17 -25.44 4.63
CA PRO A 323 25.16 -26.47 4.33
C PRO A 323 24.86 -27.21 3.01
N ASP A 324 23.58 -27.32 2.63
CA ASP A 324 23.09 -28.02 1.43
C ASP A 324 22.87 -27.07 0.23
N VAL A 325 23.45 -25.86 0.26
CA VAL A 325 23.19 -24.84 -0.77
C VAL A 325 23.42 -25.33 -2.20
N ASN A 326 24.45 -26.16 -2.43
CA ASN A 326 24.78 -26.69 -3.75
C ASN A 326 23.75 -27.69 -4.29
N ASP A 327 22.93 -28.28 -3.41
CA ASP A 327 21.88 -29.21 -3.82
C ASP A 327 20.60 -28.50 -4.26
N LEU A 328 20.47 -27.19 -3.97
CA LEU A 328 19.23 -26.44 -4.17
C LEU A 328 19.00 -26.00 -5.62
N ALA A 329 20.05 -25.73 -6.37
CA ALA A 329 19.94 -25.26 -7.75
C ALA A 329 21.22 -25.53 -8.53
N ASP A 330 21.10 -25.57 -9.86
CA ASP A 330 22.22 -25.77 -10.78
C ASP A 330 22.85 -24.42 -11.17
N ALA A 331 22.17 -23.30 -10.90
CA ALA A 331 22.72 -21.95 -11.01
C ALA A 331 22.05 -20.98 -10.01
N PHE A 332 22.82 -20.01 -9.54
CA PHE A 332 22.37 -18.99 -8.58
C PHE A 332 22.52 -17.58 -9.16
N LEU A 333 21.45 -16.78 -9.04
CA LEU A 333 21.43 -15.38 -9.40
C LEU A 333 21.08 -14.53 -8.17
N HIS A 334 22.00 -13.70 -7.70
CA HIS A 334 21.78 -12.77 -6.61
C HIS A 334 21.63 -11.33 -7.12
N VAL A 335 20.53 -10.67 -6.76
CA VAL A 335 20.25 -9.27 -7.11
C VAL A 335 19.95 -8.47 -5.84
N GLY A 336 20.94 -7.78 -5.30
CA GLY A 336 20.86 -7.14 -3.98
C GLY A 336 22.05 -6.22 -3.71
N GLU A 337 21.90 -5.36 -2.72
CA GLU A 337 22.99 -4.45 -2.30
C GLU A 337 24.01 -5.17 -1.41
N LEU A 338 23.56 -6.19 -0.67
CA LEU A 338 24.42 -6.90 0.26
C LEU A 338 25.29 -7.90 -0.50
N ALA A 339 26.59 -7.88 -0.21
CA ALA A 339 27.52 -8.88 -0.73
C ALA A 339 27.19 -10.27 -0.18
N VAL A 340 27.40 -11.28 -1.02
CA VAL A 340 27.23 -12.70 -0.70
C VAL A 340 28.57 -13.40 -0.90
N GLU A 341 28.96 -14.23 0.06
CA GLU A 341 30.13 -15.11 -0.10
C GLU A 341 29.78 -16.28 -1.03
N SER A 342 30.21 -16.19 -2.29
CA SER A 342 30.00 -17.24 -3.30
C SER A 342 31.07 -18.33 -3.29
N SER A 343 32.10 -18.22 -2.43
CA SER A 343 33.23 -19.16 -2.36
C SER A 343 32.83 -20.61 -2.05
N ARG A 344 31.64 -20.82 -1.47
CA ARG A 344 31.07 -22.12 -1.12
C ARG A 344 30.23 -22.75 -2.24
N LEU A 345 29.95 -22.01 -3.31
CA LEU A 345 29.14 -22.49 -4.42
C LEU A 345 30.03 -23.22 -5.43
N ALA A 346 29.69 -24.48 -5.68
CA ALA A 346 30.28 -25.31 -6.74
C ALA A 346 29.55 -25.12 -8.09
N THR A 347 28.47 -24.34 -8.11
CA THR A 347 27.61 -24.08 -9.28
C THR A 347 27.80 -22.67 -9.82
N PRO A 348 27.49 -22.41 -11.11
CA PRO A 348 27.44 -21.07 -11.67
C PRO A 348 26.70 -20.06 -10.79
N PHE A 349 27.35 -18.93 -10.52
CA PHE A 349 26.83 -17.87 -9.67
C PHE A 349 27.05 -16.50 -10.31
N LEU A 350 26.02 -15.64 -10.28
CA LEU A 350 26.14 -14.23 -10.62
C LEU A 350 25.56 -13.37 -9.49
N HIS A 351 26.35 -12.43 -8.98
CA HIS A 351 25.84 -11.31 -8.18
C HIS A 351 25.78 -10.06 -9.05
N VAL A 352 24.60 -9.45 -9.10
CA VAL A 352 24.40 -8.11 -9.65
C VAL A 352 24.00 -7.15 -8.53
N SER A 353 24.86 -6.19 -8.23
CA SER A 353 24.58 -5.17 -7.22
C SER A 353 23.41 -4.28 -7.67
N ALA A 354 22.35 -4.22 -6.86
CA ALA A 354 21.21 -3.35 -7.13
C ALA A 354 20.63 -2.75 -5.85
N LYS A 355 20.61 -1.41 -5.78
CA LYS A 355 19.96 -0.69 -4.68
C LYS A 355 18.45 -0.66 -4.89
N LYS A 356 17.69 -0.56 -3.79
CA LYS A 356 16.24 -0.42 -3.82
C LYS A 356 15.80 0.80 -4.66
N ASP A 357 14.60 0.73 -5.23
CA ASP A 357 14.08 1.69 -6.21
C ASP A 357 14.01 3.15 -5.72
N LYS A 358 13.90 3.35 -4.41
CA LYS A 358 13.86 4.68 -3.77
C LYS A 358 15.25 5.34 -3.70
N ILE A 359 16.32 4.57 -3.83
CA ILE A 359 17.70 5.04 -3.86
C ILE A 359 18.18 5.15 -5.30
N SER A 360 17.96 4.10 -6.11
CA SER A 360 18.28 4.11 -7.54
C SER A 360 17.06 3.72 -8.38
N ARG A 361 16.74 4.56 -9.36
CA ARG A 361 15.62 4.34 -10.28
C ARG A 361 16.02 3.50 -11.51
N SER A 362 17.26 3.05 -11.59
CA SER A 362 17.81 2.34 -12.76
C SER A 362 18.58 1.06 -12.43
N ASP A 363 19.00 0.83 -11.19
CA ASP A 363 19.90 -0.29 -10.86
C ASP A 363 19.28 -1.65 -11.22
N LEU A 364 18.02 -1.89 -10.84
CA LEU A 364 17.34 -3.14 -11.18
C LEU A 364 17.14 -3.24 -12.69
N ARG A 365 16.81 -2.14 -13.39
CA ARG A 365 16.71 -2.11 -14.86
C ARG A 365 18.03 -2.54 -15.51
N ASN A 366 19.16 -2.02 -15.01
CA ASN A 366 20.49 -2.31 -15.50
C ASN A 366 20.94 -3.74 -15.18
N ALA A 367 20.36 -4.34 -14.12
CA ALA A 367 20.65 -5.71 -13.73
C ALA A 367 19.98 -6.76 -14.63
N ILE A 368 18.92 -6.41 -15.36
CA ILE A 368 18.13 -7.37 -16.14
C ILE A 368 18.93 -8.00 -17.29
N GLU A 369 19.60 -7.20 -18.12
CA GLU A 369 20.31 -7.73 -19.30
C GLU A 369 21.47 -8.67 -18.92
N PRO A 370 22.36 -8.32 -17.97
CA PRO A 370 23.38 -9.26 -17.48
C PRO A 370 22.78 -10.55 -16.90
N SER A 371 21.63 -10.44 -16.21
CA SER A 371 20.93 -11.58 -15.63
C SER A 371 20.36 -12.52 -16.70
N ILE A 372 19.75 -11.98 -17.76
CA ILE A 372 19.26 -12.77 -18.90
C ILE A 372 20.42 -13.51 -19.56
N GLN A 373 21.53 -12.83 -19.81
CA GLN A 373 22.72 -13.43 -20.44
C GLN A 373 23.35 -14.52 -19.56
N PHE A 374 23.34 -14.35 -18.24
CA PHE A 374 23.81 -15.37 -17.31
C PHE A 374 22.92 -16.61 -17.32
N VAL A 375 21.59 -16.42 -17.23
CA VAL A 375 20.63 -17.53 -17.22
C VAL A 375 20.70 -18.33 -18.52
N ARG A 376 20.78 -17.66 -19.68
CA ARG A 376 20.95 -18.33 -20.98
C ARG A 376 22.22 -19.18 -21.08
N ARG A 377 23.31 -18.76 -20.43
CA ARG A 377 24.59 -19.49 -20.46
C ARG A 377 24.66 -20.60 -19.42
N SER A 378 23.99 -20.43 -18.28
CA SER A 378 24.17 -21.27 -17.10
C SER A 378 23.11 -22.37 -16.98
N LEU A 379 22.01 -22.30 -17.74
CA LEU A 379 20.96 -23.31 -17.77
C LEU A 379 20.95 -24.04 -19.14
N PRO A 380 21.75 -25.11 -19.31
CA PRO A 380 21.92 -25.78 -20.60
C PRO A 380 20.72 -26.66 -21.00
N THR A 381 19.81 -26.96 -20.06
CA THR A 381 18.65 -27.82 -20.31
C THR A 381 17.36 -27.22 -19.74
N PRO A 382 16.18 -27.54 -20.30
CA PRO A 382 14.89 -27.11 -19.77
C PRO A 382 14.57 -27.59 -18.34
N LYS A 383 15.31 -28.60 -17.83
CA LYS A 383 15.15 -29.14 -16.47
C LYS A 383 16.12 -28.53 -15.47
N ALA A 384 17.05 -27.69 -15.90
CA ALA A 384 18.03 -27.06 -15.03
C ALA A 384 17.34 -26.15 -14.01
N ARG A 385 17.81 -26.21 -12.76
CA ARG A 385 17.20 -25.57 -11.60
C ARG A 385 17.86 -24.22 -11.36
N LEU A 386 17.07 -23.15 -11.33
CA LEU A 386 17.55 -21.78 -11.08
C LEU A 386 17.13 -21.33 -9.69
N CYS A 387 18.05 -20.75 -8.91
CA CYS A 387 17.69 -20.01 -7.69
C CYS A 387 17.95 -18.52 -7.85
N VAL A 388 16.89 -17.70 -7.79
CA VAL A 388 16.96 -16.24 -7.84
C VAL A 388 16.80 -15.68 -6.43
N THR A 389 17.75 -14.86 -6.00
CA THR A 389 17.82 -14.37 -4.62
C THR A 389 17.99 -12.86 -4.56
N CYS A 390 17.57 -12.26 -3.45
CA CYS A 390 17.88 -10.86 -3.09
C CYS A 390 18.06 -10.74 -1.58
N ASP A 391 18.31 -9.53 -1.09
CA ASP A 391 18.58 -9.28 0.34
C ASP A 391 17.51 -9.86 1.28
N ASP A 392 16.24 -9.77 0.86
CA ASP A 392 15.05 -10.14 1.64
C ASP A 392 14.22 -11.28 1.04
N GLY A 393 14.52 -11.73 -0.18
CA GLY A 393 13.80 -12.78 -0.89
C GLY A 393 12.40 -12.43 -1.39
N VAL A 394 11.96 -11.17 -1.30
CA VAL A 394 10.55 -10.80 -1.55
C VAL A 394 10.35 -9.69 -2.58
N ASP A 395 11.41 -8.97 -2.97
CA ASP A 395 11.30 -7.80 -3.85
C ASP A 395 12.14 -7.93 -5.14
N HIS A 396 13.46 -7.71 -5.08
CA HIS A 396 14.30 -7.76 -6.29
C HIS A 396 14.36 -9.15 -6.91
N SER A 397 14.38 -10.21 -6.09
CA SER A 397 14.34 -11.59 -6.58
C SER A 397 13.07 -11.84 -7.38
N VAL A 398 11.91 -11.46 -6.83
CA VAL A 398 10.60 -11.60 -7.48
C VAL A 398 10.53 -10.76 -8.75
N ALA A 399 10.98 -9.50 -8.71
CA ALA A 399 11.00 -8.63 -9.88
C ALA A 399 11.93 -9.17 -10.99
N MET A 400 13.07 -9.76 -10.62
CA MET A 400 13.99 -10.40 -11.55
C MET A 400 13.40 -11.68 -12.17
N VAL A 401 12.71 -12.50 -11.38
CA VAL A 401 11.95 -13.65 -11.91
C VAL A 401 10.93 -13.20 -12.97
N ILE A 402 10.19 -12.12 -12.72
CA ILE A 402 9.26 -11.57 -13.71
C ILE A 402 9.99 -11.15 -14.99
N ALA A 403 11.13 -10.45 -14.87
CA ALA A 403 11.92 -10.02 -16.01
C ALA A 403 12.46 -11.20 -16.83
N LEU A 404 13.01 -12.22 -16.17
CA LEU A 404 13.49 -13.44 -16.82
C LEU A 404 12.35 -14.19 -17.50
N SER A 405 11.20 -14.30 -16.83
CA SER A 405 9.99 -14.94 -17.36
C SER A 405 9.51 -14.26 -18.64
N ILE A 406 9.57 -12.93 -18.72
CA ILE A 406 9.28 -12.14 -19.94
C ILE A 406 10.30 -12.44 -21.04
N ALA A 407 11.59 -12.37 -20.73
CA ALA A 407 12.67 -12.46 -21.71
C ALA A 407 12.90 -13.88 -22.28
N LEU A 408 12.60 -14.91 -21.49
CA LEU A 408 12.90 -16.31 -21.82
C LEU A 408 11.66 -17.10 -22.25
N CYS A 409 10.45 -16.62 -21.93
CA CYS A 409 9.19 -17.22 -22.37
C CYS A 409 8.29 -16.19 -23.07
N PRO A 410 8.60 -15.84 -24.34
CA PRO A 410 7.88 -14.81 -25.09
C PRO A 410 6.52 -15.27 -25.64
N GLN A 411 6.22 -16.58 -25.64
CA GLN A 411 5.00 -17.14 -26.24
C GLN A 411 3.69 -16.73 -25.52
N SER A 412 3.78 -16.03 -24.39
CA SER A 412 2.64 -15.58 -23.59
C SER A 412 2.31 -14.09 -23.72
N LEU A 413 2.95 -13.36 -24.64
CA LEU A 413 2.77 -11.91 -24.80
C LEU A 413 2.14 -11.60 -26.17
N GLY A 414 1.08 -10.79 -26.18
CA GLY A 414 0.63 -10.11 -27.39
C GLY A 414 1.71 -9.15 -27.90
N ALA A 415 1.49 -8.57 -29.09
CA ALA A 415 2.50 -7.75 -29.79
C ALA A 415 3.09 -6.58 -28.98
N ASP A 416 2.45 -6.15 -27.88
CA ASP A 416 2.93 -5.10 -26.98
C ASP A 416 2.89 -5.52 -25.50
N LEU A 417 4.01 -5.35 -24.77
CA LEU A 417 4.07 -5.58 -23.32
C LEU A 417 3.34 -4.45 -22.56
N THR A 418 2.35 -4.82 -21.77
CA THR A 418 1.56 -3.92 -20.92
C THR A 418 1.93 -4.03 -19.45
N LYS A 419 1.48 -3.06 -18.65
CA LYS A 419 1.61 -3.13 -17.17
C LYS A 419 0.78 -4.27 -16.57
N ASP A 420 -0.27 -4.71 -17.27
CA ASP A 420 -1.09 -5.83 -16.82
C ASP A 420 -0.38 -7.16 -17.02
N ASP A 421 0.50 -7.30 -18.01
CA ASP A 421 1.35 -8.48 -18.18
C ASP A 421 2.28 -8.71 -16.99
N ILE A 422 2.88 -7.63 -16.47
CA ILE A 422 3.72 -7.68 -15.27
C ILE A 422 2.89 -8.11 -14.06
N ARG A 423 1.66 -7.59 -13.93
CA ARG A 423 0.76 -7.97 -12.83
C ARG A 423 0.33 -9.42 -12.93
N ARG A 424 0.05 -9.93 -14.13
CA ARG A 424 -0.28 -11.34 -14.37
C ARG A 424 0.86 -12.26 -13.96
N ARG A 425 2.10 -11.95 -14.34
CA ARG A 425 3.28 -12.74 -13.93
C ARG A 425 3.53 -12.68 -12.42
N LEU A 426 3.34 -11.52 -11.80
CA LEU A 426 3.39 -11.41 -10.34
C LEU A 426 2.32 -12.27 -9.67
N ALA A 427 1.09 -12.30 -10.21
CA ALA A 427 0.01 -13.12 -9.67
C ALA A 427 0.35 -14.61 -9.71
N VAL A 428 0.99 -15.11 -10.79
CA VAL A 428 1.46 -16.50 -10.89
C VAL A 428 2.51 -16.81 -9.81
N ILE A 429 3.52 -15.94 -9.66
CA ILE A 429 4.55 -16.12 -8.62
C ILE A 429 3.94 -16.09 -7.21
N SER A 430 2.96 -15.20 -6.98
CA SER A 430 2.34 -15.02 -5.66
C SER A 430 1.51 -16.23 -5.21
N ARG A 431 1.16 -17.17 -6.12
CA ARG A 431 0.47 -18.42 -5.75
C ARG A 431 1.33 -19.33 -4.89
N THR A 432 2.64 -19.35 -5.17
CA THR A 432 3.62 -20.21 -4.48
C THR A 432 4.53 -19.41 -3.55
N HIS A 433 4.64 -18.09 -3.75
CA HIS A 433 5.32 -17.15 -2.88
C HIS A 433 4.36 -16.08 -2.31
N PRO A 434 3.58 -16.38 -1.26
CA PRO A 434 2.59 -15.45 -0.71
C PRO A 434 3.18 -14.15 -0.17
N ASP A 435 4.46 -14.17 0.24
CA ASP A 435 5.19 -13.02 0.76
C ASP A 435 5.80 -12.14 -0.34
N ALA A 436 5.63 -12.51 -1.63
CA ALA A 436 6.10 -11.74 -2.76
C ALA A 436 5.51 -10.33 -2.76
N ARG A 437 6.36 -9.33 -2.55
CA ARG A 437 5.97 -7.91 -2.46
C ARG A 437 6.96 -7.00 -3.19
N PRO A 438 7.20 -7.22 -4.49
CA PRO A 438 8.06 -6.33 -5.26
C PRO A 438 7.52 -4.91 -5.23
N SER A 439 8.42 -3.95 -5.02
CA SER A 439 8.04 -2.55 -4.92
C SER A 439 7.47 -2.07 -6.26
N ARG A 440 6.62 -1.04 -6.22
CA ARG A 440 6.11 -0.41 -7.46
C ARG A 440 7.24 0.11 -8.34
N GLY A 441 8.33 0.59 -7.74
CA GLY A 441 9.50 1.05 -8.49
C GLY A 441 10.26 -0.11 -9.12
N SER A 442 10.41 -1.24 -8.42
CA SER A 442 11.00 -2.47 -8.98
C SER A 442 10.22 -2.95 -10.20
N LEU A 443 8.90 -3.08 -10.08
CA LEU A 443 8.05 -3.48 -11.21
C LEU A 443 8.07 -2.46 -12.36
N LYS A 444 8.17 -1.17 -12.06
CA LYS A 444 8.32 -0.11 -13.07
C LYS A 444 9.66 -0.21 -13.80
N GLN A 445 10.74 -0.56 -13.10
CA GLN A 445 12.05 -0.77 -13.72
C GLN A 445 12.03 -1.97 -14.68
N VAL A 446 11.36 -3.06 -14.30
CA VAL A 446 11.13 -4.21 -15.19
C VAL A 446 10.32 -3.80 -16.42
N TYR A 447 9.21 -3.08 -16.24
CA TYR A 447 8.41 -2.57 -17.36
C TYR A 447 9.22 -1.72 -18.34
N ASN A 448 9.94 -0.74 -17.80
CA ASN A 448 10.72 0.21 -18.59
C ASN A 448 11.90 -0.47 -19.31
N HIS A 449 12.39 -1.61 -18.82
CA HIS A 449 13.44 -2.36 -19.53
C HIS A 449 12.97 -2.82 -20.92
N PHE A 450 11.75 -3.35 -21.01
CA PHE A 450 11.23 -3.93 -22.26
C PHE A 450 10.49 -2.93 -23.16
N VAL A 451 10.01 -1.82 -22.62
CA VAL A 451 9.19 -0.84 -23.37
C VAL A 451 9.96 0.43 -23.78
N GLY A 452 11.16 0.67 -23.21
CA GLY A 452 12.00 1.85 -23.51
C GLY A 452 11.99 2.89 -22.40
#